data_AF-A0A0H5CX40-F1
#
_entry.id   AF-A0A0H5CX40-F1
#
_cell.length_a   1.000
_cell.length_b   1.000
_cell.length_c   1.000
_cell.angle_alpha   90.00
_cell.angle_beta   90.00
_cell.angle_gamma   90.00
#
_symmetry.space_group_name_H-M   'P 1'
#
loop_
_entity.id
_entity.type
_entity.pdbx_description
1 polymer ?
#
loop_
_entity_poly.entity_id
_entity_poly.type
_entity_poly.pdbx_seq_one_letter_code
_entity_poly.pdbx_strand_id
1 'polypeptide(L)'
;MTKSLLMSFFLTAMTLPIGAFAGETCEDLWFTRNLIMDRAGYCFGSALGQSLFDNGDCLGKSVVLDAASTRLVQELRAREAQFACKVDTSRRSLSLEDGHLRQLLIDLPIADDLESACLGWLGNPVPLYSARSANSARIGYIQADDIIRYAHDPVGNWSYVTVHSPDWQLKTGGWYDHDADPEACAQFAG
;
A
#
# COMPACT_ATOMS: atom_id res chain seq x y z
N MET A 1 7.71 -32.35 60.33
CA MET A 1 6.71 -32.58 59.27
C MET A 1 6.24 -31.24 58.76
N THR A 2 6.68 -30.82 57.58
CA THR A 2 6.21 -29.59 56.92
C THR A 2 6.08 -29.92 55.44
N LYS A 3 4.83 -29.94 54.95
CA LYS A 3 4.46 -30.31 53.59
C LYS A 3 4.79 -29.16 52.63
N SER A 4 5.52 -29.48 51.57
CA SER A 4 5.66 -28.63 50.38
C SER A 4 4.29 -28.42 49.70
N LEU A 5 3.99 -27.19 49.32
CA LEU A 5 2.97 -26.86 48.33
C LEU A 5 3.68 -26.23 47.13
N LEU A 6 3.88 -27.01 46.07
CA LEU A 6 4.28 -26.50 44.77
C LEU A 6 3.02 -26.02 44.05
N MET A 7 2.87 -24.70 43.94
CA MET A 7 1.81 -24.07 43.17
C MET A 7 2.30 -23.90 41.72
N SER A 8 1.91 -24.81 40.83
CA SER A 8 2.18 -24.70 39.40
C SER A 8 1.36 -23.55 38.79
N PHE A 9 2.04 -22.51 38.34
CA PHE A 9 1.46 -21.39 37.62
C PHE A 9 1.37 -21.75 36.12
N PHE A 10 0.18 -22.12 35.64
CA PHE A 10 -0.08 -22.31 34.21
C PHE A 10 -0.10 -20.94 33.52
N LEU A 11 1.01 -20.57 32.88
CA LEU A 11 1.11 -19.40 32.02
C LEU A 11 0.29 -19.68 30.75
N THR A 12 -0.94 -19.19 30.69
CA THR A 12 -1.78 -19.29 29.50
C THR A 12 -1.35 -18.18 28.56
N ALA A 13 -0.59 -18.52 27.52
CA ALA A 13 -0.17 -17.56 26.50
C ALA A 13 -1.41 -17.09 25.71
N MET A 14 -1.86 -15.86 25.97
CA MET A 14 -2.84 -15.18 25.12
C MET A 14 -2.16 -14.85 23.79
N THR A 15 -2.48 -15.60 22.74
CA THR A 15 -2.16 -15.21 21.36
C THR A 15 -3.09 -14.06 20.97
N LEU A 16 -2.62 -12.83 21.12
CA LEU A 16 -3.31 -11.64 20.61
C LEU A 16 -3.44 -11.75 19.08
N PRO A 17 -4.61 -11.45 18.50
CA PRO A 17 -4.79 -11.47 17.05
C PRO A 17 -4.10 -10.24 16.45
N ILE A 18 -2.91 -10.42 15.88
CA ILE A 18 -2.16 -9.37 15.13
C ILE A 18 -2.76 -9.18 13.71
N GLY A 19 -4.02 -9.57 13.48
CA GLY A 19 -4.46 -10.05 12.17
C GLY A 19 -5.08 -9.04 11.20
N ALA A 20 -5.66 -7.93 11.67
CA ALA A 20 -6.45 -7.06 10.79
C ALA A 20 -5.59 -6.08 10.00
N PHE A 21 -4.76 -5.27 10.68
CA PHE A 21 -3.87 -4.30 10.04
C PHE A 21 -2.79 -4.96 9.17
N ALA A 22 -2.22 -6.08 9.64
CA ALA A 22 -1.31 -6.86 8.81
C ALA A 22 -1.99 -7.37 7.53
N GLY A 23 -3.31 -7.56 7.53
CA GLY A 23 -4.06 -7.98 6.34
C GLY A 23 -3.98 -6.96 5.22
N GLU A 24 -4.30 -5.70 5.49
CA GLU A 24 -4.32 -4.62 4.49
C GLU A 24 -2.92 -4.32 3.96
N THR A 25 -1.92 -4.13 4.85
CA THR A 25 -0.52 -3.94 4.45
C THR A 25 0.00 -5.12 3.62
N CYS A 26 -0.35 -6.37 3.97
CA CYS A 26 0.08 -7.54 3.20
C CYS A 26 -0.56 -7.61 1.81
N GLU A 27 -1.84 -7.28 1.70
CA GLU A 27 -2.53 -7.25 0.41
C GLU A 27 -2.00 -6.14 -0.49
N ASP A 28 -1.68 -4.98 0.08
CA ASP A 28 -1.00 -3.88 -0.60
C ASP A 28 0.38 -4.29 -1.13
N LEU A 29 1.27 -4.79 -0.26
CA LEU A 29 2.62 -5.23 -0.64
C LEU A 29 2.57 -6.29 -1.73
N TRP A 30 1.64 -7.26 -1.61
CA TRP A 30 1.43 -8.29 -2.61
C TRP A 30 0.96 -7.70 -3.93
N PHE A 31 -0.02 -6.79 -3.92
CA PHE A 31 -0.51 -6.14 -5.14
C PHE A 31 0.63 -5.41 -5.85
N THR A 32 1.34 -4.54 -5.12
CA THR A 32 2.44 -3.74 -5.64
C THR A 32 3.53 -4.61 -6.25
N ARG A 33 3.93 -5.69 -5.57
CA ARG A 33 4.93 -6.63 -6.10
C ARG A 33 4.45 -7.29 -7.39
N ASN A 34 3.21 -7.75 -7.43
CA ASN A 34 2.70 -8.45 -8.59
C ASN A 34 2.39 -7.51 -9.77
N LEU A 35 2.06 -6.24 -9.52
CA LEU A 35 1.97 -5.23 -10.59
C LEU A 35 3.31 -5.02 -11.31
N ILE A 36 4.44 -5.12 -10.60
CA ILE A 36 5.77 -5.09 -11.24
C ILE A 36 5.99 -6.32 -12.13
N MET A 37 5.56 -7.50 -11.65
CA MET A 37 5.68 -8.75 -12.41
C MET A 37 4.78 -8.75 -13.65
N ASP A 38 3.56 -8.25 -13.50
CA ASP A 38 2.56 -8.05 -14.55
C ASP A 38 3.12 -7.17 -15.68
N ARG A 39 3.63 -5.98 -15.34
CA ARG A 39 4.29 -5.06 -16.28
C ARG A 39 5.49 -5.68 -17.01
N ALA A 40 6.11 -6.71 -16.45
CA ALA A 40 7.21 -7.45 -17.06
C ALA A 40 6.73 -8.65 -17.91
N GLY A 41 5.42 -8.88 -18.01
CA GLY A 41 4.79 -9.93 -18.82
C GLY A 41 4.59 -11.26 -18.08
N TYR A 42 4.42 -11.26 -16.76
CA TYR A 42 4.26 -12.50 -15.99
C TYR A 42 2.83 -13.07 -16.11
N CYS A 43 2.70 -14.33 -16.52
CA CYS A 43 1.41 -15.00 -16.60
C CYS A 43 0.96 -15.57 -15.23
N PHE A 44 -0.07 -14.98 -14.64
CA PHE A 44 -0.63 -15.40 -13.36
C PHE A 44 -1.43 -16.70 -13.45
N GLY A 45 -1.15 -17.62 -12.53
CA GLY A 45 -1.86 -18.90 -12.42
C GLY A 45 -2.91 -18.98 -11.30
N SER A 46 -2.89 -18.03 -10.36
CA SER A 46 -3.84 -17.98 -9.24
C SER A 46 -5.13 -17.27 -9.65
N ALA A 47 -6.24 -17.59 -8.98
CA ALA A 47 -7.52 -16.92 -9.20
C ALA A 47 -7.43 -15.41 -8.93
N LEU A 48 -6.69 -15.03 -7.88
CA LEU A 48 -6.49 -13.64 -7.52
C LEU A 48 -5.67 -12.90 -8.58
N GLY A 49 -4.54 -13.47 -8.99
CA GLY A 49 -3.68 -12.85 -9.99
C GLY A 49 -4.40 -12.64 -11.32
N GLN A 50 -5.10 -13.66 -11.81
CA GLN A 50 -5.87 -13.57 -13.06
C GLN A 50 -7.04 -12.58 -12.99
N SER A 51 -7.57 -12.31 -11.80
CA SER A 51 -8.69 -11.39 -11.63
C SER A 51 -8.24 -9.93 -11.53
N LEU A 52 -7.01 -9.67 -11.10
CA LEU A 52 -6.46 -8.32 -10.89
C LEU A 52 -5.54 -7.87 -12.02
N PHE A 53 -4.85 -8.83 -12.64
CA PHE A 53 -3.85 -8.64 -13.68
C PHE A 53 -4.31 -9.50 -14.86
N ASP A 54 -4.63 -8.85 -15.98
CA ASP A 54 -5.08 -9.60 -17.14
C ASP A 54 -3.88 -10.37 -17.74
N ASN A 55 -4.10 -11.63 -18.13
CA ASN A 55 -3.06 -12.42 -18.79
C ASN A 55 -3.08 -12.19 -20.33
N GLY A 56 -3.65 -11.08 -20.80
CA GLY A 56 -3.92 -10.85 -22.22
C GLY A 56 -2.65 -10.62 -23.04
N ASP A 57 -1.65 -10.01 -22.42
CA ASP A 57 -0.36 -9.63 -23.03
C ASP A 57 0.84 -10.31 -22.34
N CYS A 58 0.61 -11.27 -21.45
CA CYS A 58 1.67 -11.94 -20.72
C CYS A 58 2.55 -12.81 -21.62
N LEU A 59 3.85 -12.86 -21.31
CA LEU A 59 4.88 -13.54 -22.10
C LEU A 59 5.19 -14.95 -21.58
N GLY A 60 5.02 -15.18 -20.27
CA GLY A 60 5.24 -16.48 -19.65
C GLY A 60 5.37 -16.42 -18.13
N LYS A 61 5.75 -17.54 -17.52
CA LYS A 61 5.96 -17.65 -16.05
C LYS A 61 7.34 -17.23 -15.59
N SER A 62 8.19 -16.79 -16.52
CA SER A 62 9.53 -16.29 -16.24
C SER A 62 9.69 -14.98 -16.98
N VAL A 63 10.01 -13.92 -16.24
CA VAL A 63 10.17 -12.57 -16.77
C VAL A 63 11.53 -12.01 -16.36
N VAL A 64 12.06 -11.11 -17.16
CA VAL A 64 13.29 -10.38 -16.86
C VAL A 64 12.90 -9.00 -16.35
N LEU A 65 13.29 -8.68 -15.13
CA LEU A 65 13.11 -7.35 -14.55
C LEU A 65 14.36 -6.51 -14.82
N ASP A 66 14.18 -5.21 -15.03
CA ASP A 66 15.29 -4.27 -14.97
C ASP A 66 15.88 -4.19 -13.54
N ALA A 67 17.00 -3.49 -13.39
CA ALA A 67 17.71 -3.39 -12.11
C ALA A 67 16.94 -2.60 -11.02
N ALA A 68 16.10 -1.63 -11.39
CA ALA A 68 15.27 -0.90 -10.43
C ALA A 68 14.09 -1.75 -9.97
N SER A 69 13.36 -2.36 -10.91
CA SER A 69 12.26 -3.29 -10.66
C SER A 69 12.72 -4.50 -9.83
N THR A 70 13.91 -5.04 -10.11
CA THR A 70 14.50 -6.13 -9.31
C THR A 70 14.70 -5.72 -7.85
N ARG A 71 15.25 -4.53 -7.59
CA ARG A 71 15.48 -4.03 -6.23
C ARG A 71 14.15 -3.80 -5.50
N LEU A 72 13.17 -3.20 -6.16
CA LEU A 72 11.86 -2.94 -5.57
C LEU A 72 11.13 -4.25 -5.23
N VAL A 73 11.15 -5.26 -6.12
CA VAL A 73 10.58 -6.58 -5.83
C VAL A 73 11.27 -7.26 -4.65
N GLN A 74 12.60 -7.12 -4.52
CA GLN A 74 13.34 -7.66 -3.37
C GLN A 74 12.94 -6.97 -2.07
N GLU A 75 12.78 -5.64 -2.06
CA GLU A 75 12.32 -4.89 -0.90
C GLU A 75 10.90 -5.28 -0.49
N LEU A 76 9.97 -5.35 -1.44
CA LEU A 76 8.58 -5.76 -1.19
C LEU A 76 8.52 -7.17 -0.60
N ARG A 77 9.32 -8.11 -1.12
CA ARG A 77 9.42 -9.48 -0.55
C ARG A 77 9.99 -9.49 0.86
N ALA A 78 10.95 -8.63 1.15
CA ALA A 78 11.52 -8.52 2.49
C ALA A 78 10.47 -8.03 3.49
N ARG A 79 9.64 -7.05 3.10
CA ARG A 79 8.52 -6.55 3.92
C ARG A 79 7.40 -7.58 4.06
N GLU A 80 7.02 -8.25 2.97
CA GLU A 80 6.07 -9.37 3.03
C GLU A 80 6.54 -10.44 4.04
N ALA A 81 7.85 -10.72 4.09
CA ALA A 81 8.43 -11.65 5.05
C ALA A 81 8.43 -11.11 6.49
N GLN A 82 8.75 -9.83 6.68
CA GLN A 82 8.72 -9.15 7.98
C GLN A 82 7.32 -9.19 8.61
N PHE A 83 6.28 -8.95 7.83
CA PHE A 83 4.88 -9.00 8.29
C PHE A 83 4.28 -10.42 8.25
N ALA A 84 5.07 -11.43 7.90
CA ALA A 84 4.64 -12.82 7.76
C ALA A 84 3.39 -12.98 6.86
N CYS A 85 3.36 -12.24 5.75
CA CYS A 85 2.21 -12.13 4.87
C CYS A 85 1.77 -13.47 4.27
N LYS A 86 0.45 -13.69 4.29
CA LYS A 86 -0.21 -14.89 3.73
C LYS A 86 -1.48 -14.49 2.98
N VAL A 87 -1.31 -13.78 1.87
CA VAL A 87 -2.43 -13.36 1.01
C VAL A 87 -3.11 -14.60 0.41
N ASP A 88 -4.42 -14.73 0.61
CA ASP A 88 -5.22 -15.80 0.02
C ASP A 88 -5.43 -15.54 -1.47
N THR A 89 -4.62 -16.23 -2.29
CA THR A 89 -4.65 -16.13 -3.75
C THR A 89 -5.75 -16.95 -4.43
N SER A 90 -6.58 -17.66 -3.65
CA SER A 90 -7.76 -18.36 -4.17
C SER A 90 -8.98 -17.45 -4.32
N ARG A 91 -8.98 -16.29 -3.65
CA ARG A 91 -9.97 -15.21 -3.84
C ARG A 91 -9.79 -14.53 -5.20
N ARG A 92 -10.72 -13.64 -5.56
CA ARG A 92 -10.67 -12.85 -6.80
C ARG A 92 -10.45 -11.35 -6.59
N SER A 93 -10.42 -10.91 -5.34
CA SER A 93 -10.24 -9.50 -5.00
C SER A 93 -9.39 -9.33 -3.74
N LEU A 94 -8.84 -8.13 -3.61
CA LEU A 94 -8.20 -7.62 -2.41
C LEU A 94 -9.09 -6.56 -1.77
N SER A 95 -8.89 -6.31 -0.49
CA SER A 95 -9.32 -5.12 0.24
C SER A 95 -8.36 -3.97 -0.09
N LEU A 96 -8.35 -3.56 -1.36
CA LEU A 96 -7.48 -2.52 -1.90
C LEU A 96 -8.27 -1.62 -2.84
N GLU A 97 -8.74 -0.49 -2.32
CA GLU A 97 -9.67 0.40 -3.04
C GLU A 97 -8.99 1.14 -4.21
N ASP A 98 -7.70 1.45 -4.07
CA ASP A 98 -6.95 2.28 -5.00
C ASP A 98 -6.16 1.49 -6.06
N GLY A 99 -6.38 0.17 -6.18
CA GLY A 99 -5.65 -0.68 -7.11
C GLY A 99 -5.68 -0.19 -8.57
N HIS A 100 -6.80 0.39 -9.01
CA HIS A 100 -6.96 0.98 -10.34
C HIS A 100 -6.12 2.26 -10.54
N LEU A 101 -5.91 3.05 -9.49
CA LEU A 101 -5.06 4.25 -9.52
C LEU A 101 -3.58 3.86 -9.60
N ARG A 102 -3.19 2.78 -8.90
CA ARG A 102 -1.82 2.28 -8.93
C ARG A 102 -1.37 1.79 -10.29
N GLN A 103 -2.30 1.34 -11.14
CA GLN A 103 -1.98 0.98 -12.53
C GLN A 103 -1.46 2.18 -13.34
N LEU A 104 -1.85 3.41 -12.97
CA LEU A 104 -1.42 4.67 -13.61
C LEU A 104 -0.02 5.11 -13.18
N LEU A 105 0.53 4.54 -12.11
CA LEU A 105 1.79 5.00 -11.50
C LEU A 105 3.03 4.46 -12.22
N ILE A 106 4.03 5.32 -12.39
CA ILE A 106 5.38 4.95 -12.82
C ILE A 106 6.21 4.54 -11.60
N ASP A 107 6.26 5.39 -10.57
CA ASP A 107 6.87 5.05 -9.28
C ASP A 107 5.81 4.37 -8.41
N LEU A 108 6.03 3.12 -8.01
CA LEU A 108 5.08 2.41 -7.16
C LEU A 108 5.41 2.64 -5.67
N PRO A 109 4.39 2.93 -4.83
CA PRO A 109 4.58 3.15 -3.41
C PRO A 109 4.78 1.83 -2.66
N ILE A 110 5.43 1.89 -1.51
CA ILE A 110 5.62 0.74 -0.62
C ILE A 110 4.82 1.01 0.64
N ALA A 111 3.86 0.12 0.96
CA ALA A 111 3.08 0.27 2.18
C ALA A 111 3.96 0.16 3.41
N ASP A 112 3.67 1.01 4.38
CA ASP A 112 4.19 0.93 5.73
C ASP A 112 3.14 0.29 6.67
N ASP A 113 3.43 0.27 7.96
CA ASP A 113 2.53 -0.17 9.02
C ASP A 113 1.97 0.99 9.86
N LEU A 114 2.07 2.23 9.35
CA LEU A 114 1.69 3.44 10.05
C LEU A 114 0.69 4.25 9.23
N GLU A 115 -0.50 4.44 9.77
CA GLU A 115 -1.52 5.25 9.12
C GLU A 115 -1.65 6.62 9.76
N SER A 116 -1.73 7.65 8.91
CA SER A 116 -2.15 8.97 9.35
C SER A 116 -3.01 9.64 8.28
N ALA A 117 -3.73 10.69 8.66
CA ALA A 117 -4.57 11.43 7.74
C ALA A 117 -4.55 12.93 8.03
N CYS A 118 -4.48 13.70 6.95
CA CYS A 118 -4.90 15.10 6.91
C CYS A 118 -6.43 15.14 6.76
N LEU A 119 -7.12 15.76 7.71
CA LEU A 119 -8.57 15.92 7.68
C LEU A 119 -8.91 17.35 7.29
N GLY A 120 -9.68 17.48 6.20
CA GLY A 120 -10.19 18.77 5.72
C GLY A 120 -9.07 19.66 5.17
N TRP A 121 -8.62 19.37 3.95
CA TRP A 121 -7.64 20.19 3.25
C TRP A 121 -8.10 21.66 3.11
N LEU A 122 -7.24 22.59 3.51
CA LEU A 122 -7.50 24.03 3.51
C LEU A 122 -6.75 24.77 2.39
N GLY A 123 -5.85 24.10 1.69
CA GLY A 123 -5.02 24.69 0.65
C GLY A 123 -5.74 24.85 -0.70
N ASN A 124 -5.01 25.44 -1.66
CA ASN A 124 -5.44 25.43 -3.07
C ASN A 124 -5.43 23.98 -3.61
N PRO A 125 -6.08 23.73 -4.77
CA PRO A 125 -6.00 22.42 -5.40
C PRO A 125 -4.56 22.01 -5.73
N VAL A 126 -4.13 20.83 -5.28
CA VAL A 126 -2.77 20.31 -5.45
C VAL A 126 -2.77 19.16 -6.47
N PRO A 127 -1.94 19.20 -7.52
CA PRO A 127 -1.84 18.09 -8.46
C PRO A 127 -1.15 16.87 -7.84
N LEU A 128 -1.67 15.68 -8.14
CA LEU A 128 -1.04 14.40 -7.83
C LEU A 128 -0.44 13.77 -9.08
N TYR A 129 0.75 13.21 -8.93
CA TYR A 129 1.60 12.79 -10.04
C TYR A 129 1.75 11.27 -10.14
N SER A 130 1.97 10.77 -11.37
CA SER A 130 2.20 9.35 -11.62
C SER A 130 3.59 8.87 -11.17
N ALA A 131 4.54 9.79 -11.02
CA ALA A 131 5.88 9.54 -10.49
C ALA A 131 6.25 10.63 -9.48
N ARG A 132 7.35 10.45 -8.75
CA ARG A 132 7.95 11.45 -7.87
C ARG A 132 8.68 12.53 -8.68
N SER A 133 7.92 13.19 -9.54
CA SER A 133 8.40 14.23 -10.45
C SER A 133 7.23 15.07 -10.94
N ALA A 134 7.34 16.39 -10.80
CA ALA A 134 6.36 17.34 -11.32
C ALA A 134 6.24 17.32 -12.87
N ASN A 135 7.20 16.69 -13.56
CA ASN A 135 7.15 16.51 -15.02
C ASN A 135 6.40 15.24 -15.46
N SER A 136 6.00 14.39 -14.51
CA SER A 136 5.23 13.19 -14.82
C SER A 136 3.74 13.50 -15.01
N ALA A 137 2.95 12.51 -15.42
CA ALA A 137 1.54 12.73 -15.68
C ALA A 137 0.82 13.14 -14.39
N ARG A 138 -0.05 14.14 -14.47
CA ARG A 138 -1.00 14.46 -13.41
C ARG A 138 -2.16 13.50 -13.49
N ILE A 139 -2.38 12.72 -12.44
CA ILE A 139 -3.38 11.64 -12.38
C ILE A 139 -4.48 11.89 -11.37
N GLY A 140 -4.37 12.98 -10.58
CA GLY A 140 -5.34 13.33 -9.57
C GLY A 140 -5.15 14.74 -9.04
N TYR A 141 -6.04 15.16 -8.15
CA TYR A 141 -5.95 16.42 -7.42
C TYR A 141 -6.46 16.24 -5.98
N ILE A 142 -5.77 16.86 -5.03
CA ILE A 142 -6.31 17.19 -3.71
C ILE A 142 -7.12 18.48 -3.86
N GLN A 143 -8.30 18.54 -3.26
CA GLN A 143 -9.19 19.70 -3.27
C GLN A 143 -9.57 20.11 -1.85
N ALA A 144 -10.17 21.30 -1.71
CA ALA A 144 -10.67 21.77 -0.43
C ALA A 144 -11.63 20.74 0.21
N ASP A 145 -11.55 20.63 1.53
CA ASP A 145 -12.28 19.68 2.38
C ASP A 145 -11.93 18.19 2.19
N ASP A 146 -11.01 17.84 1.27
CA ASP A 146 -10.60 16.44 1.12
C ASP A 146 -9.88 15.91 2.36
N ILE A 147 -9.98 14.59 2.53
CA ILE A 147 -9.19 13.81 3.48
C ILE A 147 -8.02 13.19 2.71
N ILE A 148 -6.79 13.41 3.17
CA ILE A 148 -5.57 12.83 2.58
C ILE A 148 -5.07 11.75 3.53
N ARG A 149 -5.03 10.50 3.07
CA ARG A 149 -4.51 9.38 3.85
C ARG A 149 -3.08 9.05 3.44
N TYR A 150 -2.24 8.82 4.44
CA TYR A 150 -0.86 8.38 4.35
C TYR A 150 -0.76 6.98 4.97
N ALA A 151 -0.27 6.02 4.19
CA ALA A 151 -0.08 4.62 4.59
C ALA A 151 1.09 3.96 3.82
N HIS A 152 2.02 4.79 3.34
CA HIS A 152 3.12 4.41 2.46
C HIS A 152 4.36 5.21 2.81
N ASP A 153 5.52 4.57 2.65
CA ASP A 153 6.79 5.20 2.94
C ASP A 153 6.99 6.48 2.10
N PRO A 154 7.31 7.62 2.74
CA PRO A 154 7.70 8.81 2.01
C PRO A 154 9.09 8.61 1.37
N VAL A 155 9.32 9.27 0.23
CA VAL A 155 10.64 9.29 -0.42
C VAL A 155 11.09 10.71 -0.70
N GLY A 156 12.00 11.19 0.15
CA GLY A 156 12.37 12.61 0.15
C GLY A 156 11.15 13.45 0.53
N ASN A 157 10.82 14.44 -0.30
CA ASN A 157 9.67 15.32 -0.08
C ASN A 157 8.39 14.82 -0.78
N TRP A 158 8.37 13.57 -1.21
CA TRP A 158 7.24 12.97 -1.90
C TRP A 158 6.55 11.92 -1.04
N SER A 159 5.22 12.00 -0.97
CA SER A 159 4.38 10.94 -0.40
C SER A 159 3.39 10.45 -1.44
N TYR A 160 3.21 9.14 -1.54
CA TYR A 160 2.01 8.63 -2.20
C TYR A 160 0.84 8.79 -1.24
N VAL A 161 -0.25 9.37 -1.73
CA VAL A 161 -1.44 9.60 -0.93
C VAL A 161 -2.67 9.05 -1.63
N THR A 162 -3.63 8.57 -0.84
CA THR A 162 -5.01 8.40 -1.30
C THR A 162 -5.84 9.57 -0.79
N VAL A 163 -6.70 10.08 -1.65
CA VAL A 163 -7.56 11.24 -1.37
C VAL A 163 -8.99 10.75 -1.31
N HIS A 164 -9.67 11.10 -0.23
CA HIS A 164 -11.04 10.72 0.05
C HIS A 164 -11.90 11.97 0.22
N SER A 165 -13.19 11.85 -0.10
CA SER A 165 -14.18 12.86 0.27
C SER A 165 -14.42 12.87 1.78
N PRO A 166 -15.11 13.88 2.34
CA PRO A 166 -15.41 13.96 3.78
C PRO A 166 -16.17 12.75 4.36
N ASP A 167 -16.87 11.99 3.51
CA ASP A 167 -17.55 10.73 3.83
C ASP A 167 -16.69 9.48 3.57
N TRP A 168 -15.37 9.66 3.49
CA TRP A 168 -14.34 8.61 3.34
C TRP A 168 -14.38 7.82 2.02
N GLN A 169 -15.14 8.26 1.01
CA GLN A 169 -15.11 7.61 -0.30
C GLN A 169 -13.82 7.97 -1.05
N LEU A 170 -13.10 6.96 -1.52
CA LEU A 170 -11.90 7.16 -2.34
C LEU A 170 -12.24 7.99 -3.59
N LYS A 171 -11.55 9.13 -3.77
CA LYS A 171 -11.66 10.00 -4.94
C LYS A 171 -10.55 9.75 -5.95
N THR A 172 -9.30 9.74 -5.48
CA THR A 172 -8.10 9.69 -6.32
C THR A 172 -6.87 9.31 -5.48
N GLY A 173 -5.71 9.17 -6.13
CA GLY A 173 -4.43 8.97 -5.46
C GLY A 173 -3.26 9.28 -6.39
N GLY A 174 -2.07 9.42 -5.83
CA GLY A 174 -0.85 9.72 -6.57
C GLY A 174 0.23 10.34 -5.68
N TRP A 175 1.35 10.70 -6.30
CA TRP A 175 2.49 11.32 -5.61
C TRP A 175 2.25 12.81 -5.37
N TYR A 176 2.33 13.21 -4.10
CA TYR A 176 2.22 14.57 -3.58
C TYR A 176 3.62 15.11 -3.24
N ASP A 177 3.95 16.31 -3.71
CA ASP A 177 5.20 17.03 -3.43
C ASP A 177 5.00 18.05 -2.30
N HIS A 178 5.51 17.73 -1.12
CA HIS A 178 5.37 18.55 0.09
C HIS A 178 6.12 19.89 0.01
N ASP A 179 7.17 19.98 -0.81
CA ASP A 179 7.92 21.24 -0.96
C ASP A 179 7.19 22.24 -1.85
N ALA A 180 6.56 21.74 -2.92
CA ALA A 180 5.84 22.56 -3.89
C ALA A 180 4.54 23.11 -3.29
N ASP A 181 3.84 22.28 -2.52
CA ASP A 181 2.52 22.58 -1.99
C ASP A 181 2.49 22.22 -0.49
N PRO A 182 2.92 23.11 0.42
CA PRO A 182 2.99 22.80 1.84
C PRO A 182 1.65 22.37 2.45
N GLU A 183 1.71 21.37 3.33
CA GLU A 183 0.53 20.74 3.91
C GLU A 183 -0.30 21.72 4.76
N ALA A 184 -1.61 21.77 4.50
CA ALA A 184 -2.54 22.70 5.13
C ALA A 184 -3.84 21.99 5.55
N CYS A 185 -3.81 21.29 6.67
CA CYS A 185 -4.93 20.50 7.20
C CYS A 185 -5.69 21.24 8.29
N ALA A 186 -7.01 21.08 8.33
CA ALA A 186 -7.79 21.53 9.49
C ALA A 186 -7.44 20.71 10.75
N GLN A 187 -7.22 19.41 10.58
CA GLN A 187 -6.83 18.50 11.65
C GLN A 187 -5.96 17.35 11.12
N PHE A 188 -5.14 16.76 11.99
CA PHE A 188 -4.44 15.50 11.74
C PHE A 188 -5.01 14.36 12.59
N ALA A 189 -5.00 13.15 12.03
CA ALA A 189 -5.30 11.89 12.72
C ALA A 189 -4.15 10.89 12.54
N GLY A 190 -3.87 10.09 13.58
CA GLY A 190 -2.80 9.08 13.62
C GLY A 190 -2.65 8.51 15.03
#